data_AF-A0A2T6AWU1-F1
#
_entry.id   AF-A0A2T6AWU1-F1
#
_cell.length_a   1.000
_cell.length_b   1.000
_cell.length_c   1.000
_cell.angle_alpha   90.00
_cell.angle_beta   90.00
_cell.angle_gamma   90.00
#
_symmetry.space_group_name_H-M   'P 1'
#
loop_
_entity.id
_entity.type
_entity.pdbx_description
1 polymer ?
#
loop_
_entity_poly.entity_id
_entity_poly.type
_entity_poly.pdbx_seq_one_letter_code
_entity_poly.pdbx_strand_id
1 'polypeptide(L)'
;MHTFLQAGAMYAEIEEGDRIQTIPVNLGDTTLYPGEWVRKLGQKKRTSFEMMDGYYLRFCGMGEEQGGKVLLFTVNRSQGKTCYAFNYVDRNTLLVGGRQGCSDIIIHRLEKFSELPDDAQKTVEQLSLF
;
A
#
# COMPACT_ATOMS: atom_id res chain seq x y z
N MET A 1 -1.75 14.84 -6.12
CA MET A 1 -1.27 13.46 -5.89
C MET A 1 -1.12 12.86 -7.25
N HIS A 2 0.03 12.27 -7.51
CA HIS A 2 0.29 11.60 -8.77
C HIS A 2 0.81 10.19 -8.52
N THR A 3 0.18 9.18 -9.13
CA THR A 3 0.71 7.82 -9.10
C THR A 3 1.66 7.54 -10.25
N PHE A 4 2.72 6.76 -9.97
CA PHE A 4 3.71 6.35 -10.94
C PHE A 4 4.20 4.93 -10.66
N LEU A 5 4.77 4.28 -11.67
CA LEU A 5 5.36 2.96 -11.56
C LEU A 5 6.88 3.04 -11.42
N GLN A 6 7.42 2.29 -10.48
CA GLN A 6 8.86 2.09 -10.34
C GLN A 6 9.12 0.68 -9.79
N ALA A 7 10.13 -0.03 -10.32
CA ALA A 7 10.55 -1.35 -9.85
C ALA A 7 9.42 -2.40 -9.67
N GLY A 8 8.37 -2.35 -10.50
CA GLY A 8 7.24 -3.30 -10.43
C GLY A 8 6.21 -3.03 -9.32
N ALA A 9 6.34 -1.91 -8.62
CA ALA A 9 5.36 -1.38 -7.68
C ALA A 9 4.77 -0.05 -8.19
N MET A 10 3.59 0.29 -7.66
CA MET A 10 2.96 1.58 -7.89
C MET A 10 3.16 2.44 -6.64
N TYR A 11 3.57 3.68 -6.86
CA TYR A 11 3.81 4.68 -5.85
C TYR A 11 2.92 5.89 -6.09
N ALA A 12 2.72 6.68 -5.05
CA ALA A 12 2.12 8.01 -5.15
C ALA A 12 3.08 9.02 -4.54
N GLU A 13 3.28 10.14 -5.24
CA GLU A 13 3.86 11.34 -4.65
C GLU A 13 2.73 12.23 -4.12
N ILE A 14 2.81 12.56 -2.83
CA ILE A 14 1.85 13.41 -2.14
C ILE A 14 2.37 14.85 -2.18
N GLU A 15 1.63 15.73 -2.83
CA GLU A 15 1.94 17.15 -2.99
C GLU A 15 1.23 18.00 -1.92
N GLU A 16 1.67 19.25 -1.78
CA GLU A 16 1.00 20.19 -0.88
C GLU A 16 -0.42 20.49 -1.36
N GLY A 17 -1.40 20.31 -0.47
CA GLY A 17 -2.82 20.48 -0.79
C GLY A 17 -3.56 19.19 -1.15
N ASP A 18 -2.85 18.07 -1.29
CA ASP A 18 -3.49 16.77 -1.48
C ASP A 18 -4.31 16.35 -0.26
N ARG A 19 -5.53 15.87 -0.54
CA ARG A 19 -6.45 15.41 0.50
C ARG A 19 -6.35 13.90 0.64
N ILE A 20 -5.68 13.46 1.70
CA ILE A 20 -5.69 12.06 2.12
C ILE A 20 -6.74 11.89 3.21
N GLN A 21 -7.74 11.06 2.94
CA GLN A 21 -8.79 10.74 3.90
C GLN A 21 -8.32 9.61 4.82
N THR A 22 -8.23 9.90 6.12
CA THR A 22 -7.89 8.93 7.16
C THR A 22 -9.13 8.15 7.60
N ILE A 23 -9.72 7.40 6.67
CA ILE A 23 -10.90 6.58 6.93
C ILE A 23 -10.58 5.08 6.87
N PRO A 24 -11.28 4.24 7.66
CA PRO A 24 -11.13 2.78 7.56
C PRO A 24 -11.63 2.26 6.21
N VAL A 25 -11.01 1.18 5.73
CA VAL A 25 -11.40 0.51 4.49
C VAL A 25 -11.63 -0.98 4.72
N ASN A 26 -12.67 -1.54 4.11
CA ASN A 26 -12.89 -2.98 4.13
C ASN A 26 -12.01 -3.65 3.08
N LEU A 27 -11.14 -4.57 3.51
CA LEU A 27 -10.23 -5.31 2.64
C LEU A 27 -10.21 -6.78 3.04
N GLY A 28 -10.58 -7.65 2.10
CA GLY A 28 -10.73 -9.08 2.36
C GLY A 28 -11.76 -9.35 3.45
N ASP A 29 -11.37 -10.04 4.50
CA ASP A 29 -12.21 -10.45 5.62
C ASP A 29 -12.26 -9.44 6.78
N THR A 30 -11.48 -8.36 6.73
CA THR A 30 -11.37 -7.39 7.83
C THR A 30 -11.53 -5.93 7.38
N THR A 31 -11.67 -5.04 8.35
CA THR A 31 -11.48 -3.60 8.18
C THR A 31 -10.04 -3.23 8.52
N LEU A 32 -9.41 -2.45 7.66
CA LEU A 32 -8.08 -1.87 7.84
C LEU A 32 -8.21 -0.40 8.24
N TYR A 33 -7.63 -0.04 9.37
CA TYR A 33 -7.68 1.31 9.94
C TYR A 33 -6.39 2.06 9.66
N PRO A 34 -6.44 3.39 9.42
CA PRO A 34 -5.24 4.20 9.29
C PRO A 34 -4.31 4.01 10.49
N GLY A 35 -3.03 3.78 10.20
CA GLY A 35 -1.99 3.51 11.18
C GLY A 35 -1.66 2.02 11.36
N GLU A 36 -2.56 1.11 10.97
CA GLU A 36 -2.32 -0.34 11.03
C GLU A 36 -1.33 -0.79 9.95
N TRP A 37 -0.66 -1.91 10.25
CA TRP A 37 0.41 -2.47 9.44
C TRP A 37 -0.06 -3.74 8.75
N VAL A 38 0.46 -4.00 7.55
CA VAL A 38 0.24 -5.25 6.82
C VAL A 38 1.58 -5.74 6.27
N ARG A 39 1.80 -7.05 6.34
CA ARG A 39 2.97 -7.71 5.71
C ARG A 39 2.63 -8.20 4.30
N LYS A 40 1.36 -8.55 4.09
CA LYS A 40 0.84 -9.16 2.86
C LYS A 40 -0.50 -8.55 2.51
N LEU A 41 -0.63 -8.06 1.27
CA LEU A 41 -1.87 -7.46 0.78
C LEU A 41 -2.77 -8.48 0.08
N GLY A 42 -2.22 -9.48 -0.63
CA GLY A 42 -3.05 -10.46 -1.33
C GLY A 42 -2.30 -11.31 -2.34
N GLN A 43 -3.03 -11.83 -3.33
CA GLN A 43 -2.52 -12.69 -4.40
C GLN A 43 -2.72 -12.06 -5.79
N LYS A 44 -1.70 -12.13 -6.62
CA LYS A 44 -1.76 -11.94 -8.07
C LYS A 44 -1.95 -13.30 -8.75
N LYS A 45 -2.23 -13.31 -10.06
CA LYS A 45 -2.51 -14.55 -10.84
C LYS A 45 -1.49 -15.69 -10.68
N ARG A 46 -0.22 -15.38 -10.40
CA ARG A 46 0.87 -16.40 -10.27
C ARG A 46 1.74 -16.21 -9.02
N THR A 47 1.52 -15.15 -8.24
CA THR A 47 2.41 -14.74 -7.14
C THR A 47 1.61 -14.09 -6.01
N SER A 48 2.18 -13.92 -4.82
CA SER A 48 1.61 -13.05 -3.78
C SER A 48 2.19 -11.64 -3.85
N PHE A 49 1.44 -10.66 -3.34
CA PHE A 49 2.01 -9.36 -2.96
C PHE A 49 2.31 -9.40 -1.47
N GLU A 50 3.57 -9.66 -1.15
CA GLU A 50 4.08 -9.84 0.22
C GLU A 50 5.41 -9.09 0.35
N MET A 51 5.60 -8.43 1.49
CA MET A 51 6.85 -7.77 1.83
C MET A 51 7.89 -8.81 2.22
N MET A 52 9.17 -8.47 2.02
CA MET A 52 10.27 -9.27 2.58
C MET A 52 10.20 -9.28 4.11
N ASP A 53 10.76 -10.31 4.73
CA ASP A 53 10.78 -10.44 6.19
C ASP A 53 11.40 -9.21 6.86
N GLY A 54 10.76 -8.74 7.94
CA GLY A 54 11.10 -7.51 8.63
C GLY A 54 10.60 -6.22 7.96
N TYR A 55 9.86 -6.29 6.85
CA TYR A 55 9.25 -5.13 6.20
C TYR A 55 7.72 -5.18 6.24
N TYR A 56 7.12 -4.02 6.46
CA TYR A 56 5.69 -3.85 6.63
C TYR A 56 5.21 -2.57 5.94
N LEU A 57 3.96 -2.61 5.47
CA LEU A 57 3.26 -1.46 4.92
C LEU A 57 2.28 -0.91 5.95
N ARG A 58 2.40 0.38 6.27
CA ARG A 58 1.46 1.09 7.13
C ARG A 58 0.38 1.73 6.30
N PHE A 59 -0.88 1.45 6.59
CA PHE A 59 -1.98 2.12 5.90
C PHE A 59 -2.08 3.58 6.36
N CYS A 60 -2.00 4.51 5.42
CA CYS A 60 -2.08 5.95 5.70
C CYS A 60 -3.49 6.50 5.53
N GLY A 61 -4.24 5.94 4.58
CA GLY A 61 -5.56 6.42 4.21
C GLY A 61 -5.80 6.29 2.71
N MET A 62 -6.82 7.01 2.25
CA MET A 62 -7.29 6.96 0.87
C MET A 62 -7.19 8.33 0.22
N GLY A 63 -6.48 8.40 -0.90
CA GLY A 63 -6.48 9.54 -1.81
C GLY A 63 -7.42 9.32 -3.00
N GLU A 64 -7.48 10.33 -3.85
CA GLU A 64 -8.21 10.28 -5.11
C GLU A 64 -7.31 10.75 -6.25
N GLU A 65 -7.29 10.02 -7.37
CA GLU A 65 -6.61 10.41 -8.59
C GLU A 65 -7.49 10.07 -9.79
N GLN A 66 -7.75 11.05 -10.66
CA GLN A 66 -8.57 10.88 -11.87
C GLN A 66 -9.97 10.28 -11.61
N GLY A 67 -10.57 10.57 -10.45
CA GLY A 67 -11.87 10.03 -10.03
C GLY A 67 -11.83 8.61 -9.47
N GLY A 68 -10.64 8.00 -9.40
CA GLY A 68 -10.39 6.70 -8.78
C GLY A 68 -9.89 6.84 -7.35
N LYS A 69 -10.27 5.89 -6.48
CA LYS A 69 -9.78 5.79 -5.11
C LYS A 69 -8.44 5.09 -5.07
N VAL A 70 -7.48 5.66 -4.35
CA VAL A 70 -6.14 5.10 -4.20
C VAL A 70 -5.83 4.91 -2.72
N LEU A 71 -5.52 3.68 -2.32
CA LEU A 71 -5.02 3.39 -0.98
C LEU A 71 -3.54 3.67 -0.91
N LEU A 72 -3.13 4.37 0.15
CA LEU A 72 -1.77 4.80 0.36
C LEU A 72 -1.14 4.09 1.55
N PHE A 73 0.08 3.62 1.35
CA PHE A 73 0.84 2.92 2.37
C PHE A 73 2.26 3.47 2.48
N THR A 74 2.68 3.81 3.69
CA THR A 74 4.10 4.05 3.98
C THR A 74 4.78 2.76 4.38
N VAL A 75 6.10 2.79 4.42
CA VAL A 75 6.94 1.73 4.95
C VAL A 75 7.29 1.98 6.42
N ASN A 76 7.80 0.95 7.11
CA ASN A 76 8.26 1.04 8.50
C ASN A 76 9.22 2.22 8.78
N ARG A 77 10.04 2.63 7.81
CA ARG A 77 10.73 3.94 7.79
C ARG A 77 10.60 4.64 6.43
N SER A 78 9.79 5.70 6.39
CA SER A 78 9.73 6.65 5.27
C SER A 78 10.04 8.07 5.76
N GLN A 79 10.99 8.76 5.14
CA GLN A 79 11.21 10.20 5.33
C GLN A 79 10.66 11.04 4.16
N GLY A 80 10.17 10.38 3.11
CA GLY A 80 9.72 11.00 1.88
C GLY A 80 8.21 11.23 1.81
N LYS A 81 7.80 12.02 0.83
CA LYS A 81 6.39 12.21 0.44
C LYS A 81 5.84 11.07 -0.42
N THR A 82 6.67 10.07 -0.72
CA THR A 82 6.33 8.93 -1.57
C THR A 82 5.74 7.79 -0.75
N CYS A 83 4.58 7.30 -1.17
CA CYS A 83 3.90 6.16 -0.57
C CYS A 83 3.76 5.05 -1.61
N TYR A 84 3.66 3.79 -1.18
CA TYR A 84 3.07 2.75 -2.02
C TYR A 84 1.59 3.08 -2.26
N ALA A 85 1.14 2.82 -3.47
CA ALA A 85 -0.20 3.14 -3.92
C ALA A 85 -0.87 1.90 -4.51
N PHE A 86 -2.16 1.75 -4.25
CA PHE A 86 -2.99 0.69 -4.82
C PHE A 86 -4.35 1.27 -5.19
N ASN A 87 -4.78 1.10 -6.44
CA ASN A 87 -6.12 1.50 -6.84
C ASN A 87 -7.13 0.60 -6.12
N TYR A 88 -8.10 1.21 -5.44
CA TYR A 88 -9.17 0.52 -4.73
C TYR A 88 -10.35 0.29 -5.67
N VAL A 89 -10.50 -0.94 -6.14
CA VAL A 89 -11.63 -1.33 -7.01
C VAL A 89 -12.81 -1.71 -6.14
N ASP A 90 -12.61 -2.67 -5.24
CA ASP A 90 -13.60 -3.14 -4.28
C ASP A 90 -12.94 -3.79 -3.05
N ARG A 91 -13.77 -4.32 -2.15
CA ARG A 91 -13.34 -4.97 -0.90
C ARG A 91 -12.31 -6.08 -1.10
N ASN A 92 -12.38 -6.81 -2.21
CA ASN A 92 -11.54 -7.98 -2.48
C ASN A 92 -10.53 -7.74 -3.60
N THR A 93 -10.54 -6.56 -4.23
CA THR A 93 -9.72 -6.28 -5.41
C THR A 93 -9.01 -4.95 -5.26
N LEU A 94 -7.68 -5.02 -5.19
CA LEU A 94 -6.79 -3.88 -5.43
C LEU A 94 -6.16 -4.01 -6.81
N LEU A 95 -5.79 -2.89 -7.41
CA LEU A 95 -5.12 -2.86 -8.70
C LEU A 95 -3.78 -2.14 -8.58
N VAL A 96 -2.74 -2.80 -9.08
CA VAL A 96 -1.40 -2.22 -9.26
C VAL A 96 -1.12 -2.15 -10.76
N GLY A 97 -0.71 -1.00 -11.27
CA GLY A 97 -0.56 -0.85 -12.71
C GLY A 97 -0.11 0.53 -13.16
N GLY A 98 0.17 0.63 -14.46
CA GLY A 98 0.58 1.86 -15.13
C GLY A 98 0.55 1.67 -16.64
N ARG A 99 1.28 2.50 -17.41
CA ARG A 99 1.11 2.61 -18.87
C ARG A 99 1.21 1.32 -19.69
N GLN A 100 1.86 0.27 -19.19
CA GLN A 100 2.07 -0.99 -19.92
C GLN A 100 1.15 -2.14 -19.46
N GLY A 101 0.26 -1.88 -18.50
CA GLY A 101 -0.71 -2.86 -18.02
C GLY A 101 -0.98 -2.75 -16.52
N CYS A 102 -2.04 -3.45 -16.11
CA CYS A 102 -2.49 -3.52 -14.73
C CYS A 102 -2.58 -4.97 -14.28
N SER A 103 -2.37 -5.21 -12.99
CA SER A 103 -2.57 -6.50 -12.34
C SER A 103 -3.46 -6.33 -11.14
N ASP A 104 -4.45 -7.22 -11.06
CA ASP A 104 -5.28 -7.35 -9.88
C ASP A 104 -4.49 -8.02 -8.76
N ILE A 105 -4.77 -7.57 -7.54
CA ILE A 105 -4.36 -8.16 -6.28
C ILE A 105 -5.66 -8.54 -5.57
N ILE A 106 -5.91 -9.85 -5.54
CA ILE A 106 -7.09 -10.42 -4.92
C ILE A 106 -6.83 -10.65 -3.43
N ILE A 107 -7.72 -10.12 -2.60
CA ILE A 107 -7.61 -10.11 -1.15
C ILE A 107 -8.79 -10.89 -0.58
N HIS A 108 -8.53 -12.11 -0.12
CA HIS A 108 -9.52 -12.88 0.65
C HIS A 108 -9.35 -12.69 2.15
N ARG A 109 -8.08 -12.66 2.60
CA ARG A 109 -7.69 -12.49 3.99
C ARG A 109 -6.56 -11.49 4.07
N LEU A 110 -6.67 -10.55 5.02
CA LEU A 110 -5.63 -9.55 5.27
C LEU A 110 -4.98 -9.82 6.62
N GLU A 111 -3.67 -10.08 6.60
CA GLU A 111 -2.86 -10.17 7.82
C GLU A 111 -2.44 -8.76 8.22
N LYS A 112 -3.01 -8.26 9.33
CA LYS A 112 -2.77 -6.91 9.82
C LYS A 112 -2.35 -6.88 11.29
N PHE A 113 -1.65 -5.82 11.66
CA PHE A 113 -1.10 -5.58 12.99
C PHE A 113 -1.42 -4.16 13.44
N SER A 114 -1.87 -4.00 14.68
CA SER A 114 -2.14 -2.67 15.25
C SER A 114 -0.86 -1.91 15.62
N GLU A 115 0.21 -2.65 15.93
CA GLU A 115 1.54 -2.13 16.22
C GLU A 115 2.56 -2.74 15.26
N LEU A 116 3.67 -2.04 15.03
CA LEU A 116 4.75 -2.54 14.18
C LEU A 116 5.39 -3.76 14.87
N PRO A 117 5.46 -4.93 14.22
CA PRO A 117 6.04 -6.12 14.85
C PRO A 117 7.52 -5.95 15.24
N ASP A 118 7.95 -6.67 16.29
CA ASP A 118 9.31 -6.54 16.87
C ASP A 118 10.44 -6.95 15.93
N ASP A 119 10.14 -7.83 14.97
CA ASP A 119 11.05 -8.30 13.93
C ASP A 119 11.23 -7.29 12.79
N ALA A 120 10.49 -6.17 12.81
CA ALA A 120 10.64 -5.14 11.80
C ALA A 120 12.06 -4.59 11.76
N GLN A 121 12.62 -4.45 10.55
CA GLN A 121 13.93 -3.86 10.36
C GLN A 121 13.94 -2.41 10.83
N LYS A 122 14.86 -2.08 11.75
CA LYS A 122 14.89 -0.78 12.43
C LYS A 122 15.93 0.19 11.88
N THR A 123 16.79 -0.20 10.93
CA THR A 123 18.02 0.54 10.60
C THR A 123 18.21 0.93 9.14
N VAL A 124 17.42 0.43 8.18
CA VAL A 124 17.58 0.75 6.76
C VAL A 124 16.42 1.59 6.25
N GLU A 125 16.72 2.75 5.65
CA GLU A 125 15.72 3.53 4.92
C GLU A 125 15.31 2.76 3.66
N GLN A 126 14.03 2.46 3.51
CA GLN A 126 13.60 1.44 2.56
C GLN A 126 13.58 1.92 1.10
N LEU A 127 13.70 3.23 0.86
CA LEU A 127 13.76 3.79 -0.50
C LEU A 127 15.12 3.59 -1.18
N SER A 128 16.15 3.14 -0.45
CA SER A 128 17.54 3.01 -0.94
C SER A 128 18.05 1.57 -1.07
N LEU A 129 17.16 0.57 -1.13
CA LEU A 129 17.53 -0.84 -1.35
C LEU A 129 17.23 -1.38 -2.76
N PHE A 130 17.10 -0.50 -3.74
CA PHE A 130 16.99 -0.88 -5.16
C PHE A 130 17.97 -0.08 -6.02
#